data_AF-A0A851II92-F1
#
_entry.id   AF-A0A851II92-F1
#
_cell.length_a   1.000
_cell.length_b   1.000
_cell.length_c   1.000
_cell.angle_alpha   90.00
_cell.angle_beta   90.00
_cell.angle_gamma   90.00
#
_symmetry.space_group_name_H-M   'P 1'
#
loop_
_entity.id
_entity.type
_entity.pdbx_description
1 polymer ?
#
loop_
_entity_poly.entity_id
_entity_poly.type
_entity_poly.pdbx_seq_one_letter_code
_entity_poly.pdbx_strand_id
1 'polypeptide(L)'
;MKELENVMSQLEKETKKKEQAENKIKQLRQKKSQLKRKADTKRKVEKGGVFEAFEREITGMQEDTNNDLIYAFLDYVLSDNRNREKLKELTEIHLRKKEISLEENSNHGEENGNDDFEEPTDEE
;
A
#
# COMPACT_ATOMS: atom_id res chain seq x y z
N MET A 1 37.46 11.86 -39.47
CA MET A 1 37.47 10.42 -39.09
C MET A 1 37.52 10.26 -37.57
N LYS A 2 38.56 10.74 -36.85
CA LYS A 2 38.67 10.62 -35.38
C LYS A 2 37.52 11.24 -34.57
N GLU A 3 36.98 12.38 -34.99
CA GLU A 3 35.87 13.04 -34.28
C GLU A 3 34.57 12.23 -34.34
N LEU A 4 34.25 11.68 -35.52
CA LEU A 4 33.09 10.81 -35.72
C LEU A 4 33.17 9.55 -34.85
N GLU A 5 34.35 8.94 -34.79
CA GLU A 5 34.60 7.74 -33.97
C GLU A 5 34.44 8.04 -32.46
N ASN A 6 34.91 9.19 -31.99
CA ASN A 6 34.68 9.64 -30.61
C ASN A 6 33.19 9.87 -30.31
N VAL A 7 32.45 10.50 -31.21
CA VAL A 7 31.00 10.74 -31.04
C VAL A 7 30.24 9.41 -31.02
N MET A 8 30.58 8.46 -31.90
CA MET A 8 29.97 7.12 -31.87
C MET A 8 30.25 6.38 -30.55
N SER A 9 31.49 6.47 -30.03
CA SER A 9 31.85 5.86 -28.75
C SER A 9 31.06 6.46 -27.58
N GLN A 10 30.83 7.77 -27.58
CA GLN A 10 30.01 8.43 -26.56
C GLN A 10 28.54 8.01 -26.67
N LEU A 11 28.00 7.93 -27.88
CA LEU A 11 26.63 7.49 -28.13
C LEU A 11 26.39 6.05 -27.66
N GLU A 12 27.34 5.15 -27.90
CA GLU A 12 27.26 3.76 -27.42
C GLU A 12 27.29 3.67 -25.87
N LYS A 13 28.06 4.54 -25.21
CA LYS A 13 28.09 4.59 -23.74
C LYS A 13 26.77 5.11 -23.17
N GLU A 14 26.22 6.18 -23.74
CA GLU A 14 24.95 6.75 -23.27
C GLU A 14 23.76 5.82 -23.53
N THR A 15 23.74 5.13 -24.68
CA THR A 15 22.70 4.12 -24.97
C THR A 15 22.76 2.93 -24.00
N LYS A 16 23.96 2.41 -23.68
CA LYS A 16 24.12 1.37 -22.65
C LYS A 16 23.65 1.82 -21.27
N LYS A 17 23.95 3.06 -20.87
CA LYS A 17 23.45 3.64 -19.60
C LYS A 17 21.93 3.74 -19.59
N LYS A 18 21.32 4.17 -20.69
CA LYS A 18 19.86 4.25 -20.85
C LYS A 18 19.22 2.87 -20.70
N GLU A 19 19.74 1.86 -21.39
CA GLU A 19 19.25 0.48 -21.30
C GLU A 19 19.36 -0.08 -19.87
N GLN A 20 20.48 0.18 -19.19
CA GLN A 20 20.66 -0.22 -17.79
C GLN A 20 19.65 0.48 -16.86
N ALA A 21 19.40 1.76 -17.08
CA ALA A 21 18.42 2.53 -16.31
C ALA A 21 16.99 2.01 -16.54
N GLU A 22 16.60 1.74 -17.79
CA GLU A 22 15.30 1.16 -18.14
C GLU A 22 15.08 -0.20 -17.49
N ASN A 23 16.10 -1.06 -17.52
CA ASN A 23 16.06 -2.36 -16.85
C ASN A 23 15.88 -2.22 -15.33
N LYS A 24 16.58 -1.26 -14.70
CA LYS A 24 16.43 -0.97 -13.27
C LYS A 24 15.03 -0.45 -12.93
N ILE A 25 14.48 0.44 -13.76
CA ILE A 25 13.10 0.93 -13.62
C ILE A 25 12.10 -0.23 -13.69
N LYS A 26 12.27 -1.15 -14.65
CA LYS A 26 11.40 -2.33 -14.78
C LYS A 26 11.43 -3.22 -13.53
N GLN A 27 12.63 -3.48 -12.97
CA GLN A 27 12.77 -4.23 -11.73
C GLN A 27 12.11 -3.53 -10.54
N LEU A 28 12.28 -2.21 -10.43
CA LEU A 28 11.64 -1.42 -9.37
C LEU A 28 10.11 -1.43 -9.48
N ARG A 29 9.55 -1.32 -10.70
CA ARG A 29 8.10 -1.44 -10.93
C ARG A 29 7.57 -2.81 -10.49
N GLN A 30 8.28 -3.88 -10.81
CA GLN A 30 7.92 -5.23 -10.38
C GLN A 30 7.96 -5.37 -8.85
N LYS A 31 9.02 -4.86 -8.21
CA LYS A 31 9.16 -4.87 -6.74
C LYS A 31 8.07 -4.05 -6.06
N LYS A 32 7.73 -2.86 -6.57
CA LYS A 32 6.60 -2.02 -6.12
C LYS A 32 5.29 -2.83 -6.12
N SER A 33 5.00 -3.53 -7.22
CA SER A 33 3.79 -4.36 -7.34
C SER A 33 3.78 -5.52 -6.33
N GLN A 34 4.90 -6.23 -6.18
CA GLN A 34 5.00 -7.32 -5.21
C GLN A 34 4.83 -6.86 -3.76
N LEU A 35 5.41 -5.70 -3.40
CA LEU A 35 5.27 -5.12 -2.07
C LEU A 35 3.81 -4.74 -1.78
N LYS A 36 3.12 -4.10 -2.73
CA LYS A 36 1.68 -3.78 -2.61
C LYS A 36 0.86 -5.05 -2.34
N ARG A 37 1.03 -6.09 -3.17
CA ARG A 37 0.30 -7.36 -3.00
C ARG A 37 0.58 -8.03 -1.66
N LYS A 38 1.84 -8.06 -1.21
CA LYS A 38 2.20 -8.63 0.10
C LYS A 38 1.54 -7.86 1.25
N ALA A 39 1.52 -6.53 1.18
CA ALA A 39 0.84 -5.70 2.17
C ALA A 39 -0.68 -5.96 2.18
N ASP A 40 -1.31 -6.05 1.01
CA ASP A 40 -2.74 -6.36 0.89
C ASP A 40 -3.09 -7.75 1.42
N THR A 41 -2.30 -8.77 1.07
CA THR A 41 -2.49 -10.14 1.60
C THR A 41 -2.35 -10.16 3.12
N LYS A 42 -1.29 -9.54 3.66
CA LYS A 42 -1.08 -9.45 5.11
C LYS A 42 -2.28 -8.79 5.80
N ARG A 43 -2.74 -7.65 5.29
CA ARG A 43 -3.92 -6.94 5.81
C ARG A 43 -5.18 -7.80 5.80
N LYS A 44 -5.41 -8.57 4.73
CA LYS A 44 -6.57 -9.48 4.62
C LYS A 44 -6.50 -10.62 5.64
N VAL A 45 -5.33 -11.24 5.78
CA VAL A 45 -5.09 -12.31 6.76
C VAL A 45 -5.27 -11.80 8.19
N GLU A 46 -4.69 -10.65 8.53
CA GLU A 46 -4.85 -10.04 9.86
C GLU A 46 -6.32 -9.72 10.17
N LYS A 47 -7.07 -9.19 9.20
CA LYS A 47 -8.50 -8.93 9.36
C LYS A 47 -9.31 -10.22 9.53
N GLY A 48 -9.07 -11.23 8.70
CA GLY A 48 -9.72 -12.53 8.79
C GLY A 48 -9.49 -13.18 10.16
N GLY A 49 -8.24 -13.20 10.63
CA GLY A 49 -7.90 -13.75 11.94
C GLY A 49 -8.56 -13.03 13.12
N VAL A 50 -8.84 -11.73 13.01
CA VAL A 50 -9.62 -11.00 14.03
C VAL A 50 -11.07 -11.49 14.06
N PHE A 51 -11.69 -11.70 12.90
CA PHE A 51 -13.05 -12.24 12.83
C PHE A 51 -13.12 -13.66 13.38
N GLU A 52 -12.21 -14.55 12.99
CA GLU A 52 -12.11 -15.92 13.52
C GLU A 52 -11.93 -15.93 15.06
N ALA A 53 -11.17 -14.97 15.60
CA ALA A 53 -10.98 -14.85 17.05
C ALA A 53 -12.29 -14.46 17.77
N PHE A 54 -13.03 -13.49 17.24
CA PHE A 54 -14.34 -13.10 17.80
C PHE A 54 -15.39 -14.19 17.63
N GLU A 55 -15.43 -14.85 16.47
CA GLU A 55 -16.32 -15.98 16.21
C GLU A 55 -16.07 -17.10 17.23
N ARG A 56 -14.81 -17.47 17.46
CA ARG A 56 -14.43 -18.45 18.47
C ARG A 56 -14.78 -18.01 19.89
N GLU A 57 -14.60 -16.73 20.22
CA GLU A 57 -14.95 -16.21 21.54
C GLU A 57 -16.45 -16.33 21.83
N ILE A 58 -17.29 -16.04 20.84
CA ILE A 58 -18.76 -16.04 21.01
C ILE A 58 -19.34 -17.46 20.91
N THR A 59 -18.86 -18.25 19.95
CA THR A 59 -19.45 -19.55 19.59
C THR A 59 -18.71 -20.74 20.18
N GLY A 60 -17.46 -20.55 20.61
CA GLY A 60 -16.56 -21.63 21.02
C GLY A 60 -16.02 -22.49 19.86
N MET A 61 -16.39 -22.18 18.61
CA MET A 61 -15.99 -22.96 17.43
C MET A 61 -14.82 -22.30 16.70
N GLN A 62 -13.93 -23.11 16.12
CA GLN A 62 -12.84 -22.64 15.28
C GLN A 62 -13.06 -23.20 13.87
N GLU A 63 -13.65 -22.38 13.02
CA GLU A 63 -13.89 -22.65 11.60
C GLU A 63 -13.16 -21.60 10.77
N ASP A 64 -12.74 -21.96 9.56
CA ASP A 64 -12.21 -20.98 8.60
C ASP A 64 -13.33 -20.01 8.24
N THR A 65 -13.16 -18.72 8.53
CA THR A 65 -14.26 -17.78 8.32
C THR A 65 -14.54 -17.59 6.83
N ASN A 66 -15.79 -17.82 6.43
CA ASN A 66 -16.26 -17.59 5.06
C ASN A 66 -16.62 -16.10 4.86
N ASN A 67 -16.13 -15.50 3.76
CA ASN A 67 -16.43 -14.12 3.39
C ASN A 67 -17.95 -13.84 3.33
N ASP A 68 -18.74 -14.77 2.80
CA ASP A 68 -20.20 -14.59 2.66
C ASP A 68 -20.88 -14.50 4.04
N LEU A 69 -20.38 -15.28 5.02
CA LEU A 69 -20.86 -15.25 6.40
C LEU A 69 -20.51 -13.90 7.05
N ILE A 70 -19.29 -13.40 6.85
CA ILE A 70 -18.89 -12.07 7.35
C ILE A 70 -19.78 -10.98 6.76
N TYR A 71 -20.03 -10.98 5.45
CA TYR A 71 -20.87 -9.97 4.82
C TYR A 71 -22.30 -10.02 5.34
N ALA A 72 -22.91 -11.20 5.45
CA ALA A 72 -24.25 -11.34 6.02
C ALA A 72 -24.32 -10.83 7.47
N PHE A 73 -23.31 -11.13 8.28
CA PHE A 73 -23.22 -10.63 9.66
C PHE A 73 -23.07 -9.12 9.71
N LEU A 74 -22.16 -8.55 8.90
CA LEU A 74 -21.94 -7.10 8.86
C LEU A 74 -23.16 -6.35 8.33
N ASP A 75 -23.88 -6.89 7.34
CA ASP A 75 -25.13 -6.30 6.84
C ASP A 75 -26.19 -6.27 7.94
N TYR A 76 -26.31 -7.36 8.73
CA TYR A 76 -27.18 -7.38 9.90
C TYR A 76 -26.75 -6.35 10.96
N VAL A 77 -25.48 -6.34 11.37
CA VAL A 77 -24.97 -5.42 12.40
C VAL A 77 -25.12 -3.96 11.98
N LEU A 78 -24.79 -3.65 10.73
CA LEU A 78 -24.85 -2.30 10.16
C LEU A 78 -26.26 -1.95 9.66
N SER A 79 -27.25 -2.83 9.75
CA SER A 79 -28.65 -2.45 9.54
C SER A 79 -29.12 -1.45 10.60
N ASP A 80 -28.55 -1.50 11.81
CA ASP A 80 -28.73 -0.50 12.86
C ASP A 80 -27.79 0.70 12.62
N ASN A 81 -28.37 1.88 12.41
CA ASN A 81 -27.61 3.10 12.16
C ASN A 81 -26.68 3.49 13.32
N ARG A 82 -26.99 3.10 14.57
CA ARG A 82 -26.12 3.37 15.71
C ARG A 82 -24.76 2.71 15.56
N ASN A 83 -24.72 1.49 15.00
CA ASN A 83 -23.48 0.76 14.75
C ASN A 83 -22.67 1.39 13.61
N ARG A 84 -23.35 1.94 12.59
CA ARG A 84 -22.69 2.71 11.52
C ARG A 84 -22.00 3.95 12.06
N GLU A 85 -22.71 4.75 12.86
CA GLU A 85 -22.14 5.95 13.48
C GLU A 85 -20.99 5.60 14.42
N LYS A 86 -21.12 4.51 15.20
CA LYS A 86 -20.02 4.09 16.08
C LYS A 86 -18.78 3.63 15.31
N LEU A 87 -18.95 2.93 14.19
CA LEU A 87 -17.84 2.53 13.32
C LEU A 87 -17.12 3.76 12.73
N LYS A 88 -17.87 4.79 12.31
CA LYS A 88 -17.29 6.05 11.83
C LYS A 88 -16.46 6.73 12.92
N GLU A 89 -17.02 6.92 14.12
CA GLU A 89 -16.34 7.54 15.26
C GLU A 89 -15.02 6.83 15.59
N LEU A 90 -15.04 5.49 15.70
CA LEU A 90 -13.84 4.71 15.99
C LEU A 90 -12.79 4.82 14.87
N THR A 91 -13.24 4.87 13.62
CA THR A 91 -12.35 5.03 12.45
C THR A 91 -11.69 6.41 12.45
N GLU A 92 -12.44 7.47 12.72
CA GLU A 92 -11.91 8.84 12.82
C GLU A 92 -10.85 8.97 13.92
N ILE A 93 -11.10 8.38 15.10
CA ILE A 93 -10.12 8.34 16.20
C ILE A 93 -8.83 7.64 15.76
N HIS A 94 -8.95 6.49 15.08
CA HIS A 94 -7.78 5.75 14.59
C HIS A 94 -6.98 6.55 13.56
N LEU A 95 -7.65 7.21 12.62
CA LEU A 95 -6.99 8.03 11.59
C LEU A 95 -6.26 9.22 12.22
N ARG A 96 -6.90 9.95 13.14
CA ARG A 96 -6.28 11.06 13.86
C ARG A 96 -5.05 10.61 14.65
N LYS A 97 -5.14 9.46 15.34
CA LYS A 97 -3.99 8.90 16.07
C LYS A 97 -2.83 8.57 15.12
N LYS A 98 -3.11 8.02 13.94
CA LYS A 98 -2.09 7.71 12.94
C LYS A 98 -1.44 8.96 12.38
N GLU A 99 -2.21 10.02 12.15
CA GLU A 99 -1.72 11.33 11.73
C GLU A 99 -0.77 11.94 12.76
N ILE A 100 -1.17 11.97 14.04
CA ILE A 100 -0.31 12.42 15.15
C ILE A 100 1.00 11.61 15.21
N SER A 101 0.93 10.28 15.07
CA SER A 101 2.14 9.45 15.05
C SER A 101 3.05 9.74 13.84
N LEU A 102 2.51 10.21 12.72
CA LEU A 102 3.32 10.65 11.58
C LEU A 102 3.94 12.03 11.85
N GLU A 103 3.17 12.97 12.39
CA GLU A 103 3.65 14.31 12.78
C GLU A 103 4.74 14.24 13.86
N GLU A 104 4.59 13.41 14.89
CA GLU A 104 5.60 13.19 15.94
C GLU A 104 6.91 12.61 15.39
N ASN A 105 6.81 11.71 14.41
CA ASN A 105 7.96 11.13 13.73
C ASN A 105 8.62 12.11 12.75
N SER A 106 7.86 13.00 12.11
CA SER A 106 8.37 14.06 11.23
C SER A 106 9.04 15.19 12.02
N ASN A 107 8.53 15.55 13.19
CA ASN A 107 9.12 16.56 14.07
C ASN A 107 10.46 16.14 14.70
N HIS A 108 10.91 14.90 14.49
CA HIS A 108 12.25 14.41 14.85
C HIS A 108 13.21 14.31 13.65
N GLY A 109 12.82 14.81 12.47
CA GLY A 109 13.57 14.65 11.23
C GLY A 109 13.34 15.78 10.23
N GLU A 110 13.41 17.04 10.65
CA GLU A 110 13.66 18.13 9.70
C GLU A 110 15.15 18.18 9.34
N GLU A 111 15.53 17.43 8.31
CA GLU A 111 16.41 17.98 7.28
C GLU A 111 16.16 17.28 5.93
N ASN A 112 15.70 18.08 4.97
CA ASN A 112 15.75 17.91 3.52
C ASN A 112 14.64 17.12 2.79
N GLY A 113 13.86 17.90 2.03
CA GLY A 113 13.66 17.63 0.61
C GLY A 113 12.20 17.49 0.19
N ASN A 114 11.59 18.60 -0.23
CA ASN A 114 10.43 18.57 -1.12
C ASN A 114 10.76 17.67 -2.33
N ASP A 115 10.01 16.59 -2.50
CA ASP A 115 9.95 15.85 -3.75
C ASP A 115 8.49 15.66 -4.11
N ASP A 116 7.94 16.75 -4.66
CA ASP A 116 6.66 16.79 -5.36
C ASP A 116 6.83 15.99 -6.66
N PHE A 117 6.75 14.67 -6.55
CA PHE A 117 6.75 13.78 -7.70
C PHE A 117 5.30 13.60 -8.15
N GLU A 118 4.84 14.52 -9.03
CA GLU A 118 3.61 14.33 -9.79
C GLU A 118 3.68 13.01 -10.57
N GLU A 119 2.72 12.12 -10.31
CA GLU A 119 2.55 10.86 -11.02
C GLU A 119 2.03 11.20 -12.44
N PRO A 120 2.77 10.90 -13.53
CA PRO A 120 2.19 11.07 -14.85
C PRO A 120 1.06 10.04 -15.01
N THR A 121 -0.17 10.53 -15.16
CA THR A 121 -1.30 9.72 -15.59
C THR A 121 -1.11 9.43 -17.07
N ASP A 122 -0.73 8.19 -17.39
CA ASP A 122 -0.87 7.66 -18.75
C ASP A 122 -2.39 7.50 -19.00
N GLU A 123 -3.00 8.48 -19.65
CA GLU A 123 -4.34 8.35 -20.25
C GLU A 123 -4.23 7.41 -21.47
N GLU A 124 -4.96 6.30 -21.44
CA GLU A 124 -5.31 5.49 -22.62
C GLU A 124 -6.55 6.06 -23.32
#